data_AF-A0A7C4U502-F1
#
_entry.id   AF-A0A7C4U502-F1
#
_cell.length_a   1.000
_cell.length_b   1.000
_cell.length_c   1.000
_cell.angle_alpha   90.00
_cell.angle_beta   90.00
_cell.angle_gamma   90.00
#
_symmetry.space_group_name_H-M   'P 1'
#
loop_
_entity.id
_entity.type
_entity.pdbx_description
1 polymer ?
#
loop_
_entity_poly.entity_id
_entity_poly.type
_entity_poly.pdbx_seq_one_letter_code
_entity_poly.pdbx_strand_id
1 'polypeptide(L)'
;MKKVSIVQAVSLFAGVFFLSASLLQCTKDGELVKNLDRSYAGGPDSTVYAAFYESNTISTADVVPDVNDVIKMRGVQTIIHEYCNTSNCHGGPIAPRFELYSQIMQYVKPGDPEGSKLWEYITTNDFDKAMPPVNSNHELNTRDKSIVYNWIKNGAKERPDLNDFRPAAIRLMVDGCSSANCHNTATATGGWARKGIIPGLTSADTTQYTYINPSTGSVTVYCQLSNQTLMNQVWTAYKDSVKRFYADTAANASFRPWKTVSTPVSAISARGPLGNYDDIIMDILYPKSVRTNSSVVYTDPVTLKGYYVRGNPLVATDCFVRRMDSTLIYRNPLTLVETSKNGSMAYDDGGFSPSEVALFKAWYFADPNIPDVWKYGIGNVGIFKYRKTNNYIIKR
;
A
#
# COMPACT_ATOMS: atom_id res chain seq x y z
N MET A 1 25.06 -72.56 31.83
CA MET A 1 24.43 -71.52 30.96
C MET A 1 23.28 -70.89 31.73
N LYS A 2 23.35 -69.58 32.06
CA LYS A 2 22.27 -68.89 32.79
C LYS A 2 21.06 -68.76 31.86
N LYS A 3 19.91 -69.30 32.28
CA LYS A 3 18.65 -69.22 31.53
C LYS A 3 18.14 -67.79 31.61
N VAL A 4 18.20 -67.05 30.51
CA VAL A 4 17.55 -65.74 30.36
C VAL A 4 16.04 -66.00 30.36
N SER A 5 15.28 -65.29 31.20
CA SER A 5 13.83 -65.49 31.26
C SER A 5 13.16 -64.88 30.01
N ILE A 6 12.03 -65.43 29.61
CA ILE A 6 11.23 -64.92 28.47
C ILE A 6 10.93 -63.42 28.65
N VAL A 7 10.68 -62.98 29.89
CA VAL A 7 10.41 -61.57 30.19
C VAL A 7 11.63 -60.69 29.89
N GLN A 8 12.84 -61.13 30.26
CA GLN A 8 14.07 -60.38 29.97
C GLN A 8 14.36 -60.30 28.46
N ALA A 9 14.08 -61.37 27.71
CA ALA A 9 14.23 -61.38 26.26
C ALA A 9 13.23 -60.43 25.57
N VAL A 10 11.97 -60.43 26.02
CA VAL A 10 10.92 -59.53 25.48
C VAL A 10 11.21 -58.07 25.81
N SER A 11 11.65 -57.75 27.03
CA SER A 11 12.02 -56.39 27.40
C SER A 11 13.21 -55.86 26.61
N LEU A 12 14.21 -56.71 26.34
CA LEU A 12 15.36 -56.33 25.53
C LEU A 12 14.96 -56.12 24.07
N PHE A 13 14.12 -57.00 23.52
CA PHE A 13 13.61 -56.88 22.15
C PHE A 13 12.74 -55.64 21.98
N ALA A 14 11.82 -55.37 22.90
CA ALA A 14 10.99 -54.16 22.89
C ALA A 14 11.84 -52.91 23.07
N GLY A 15 12.82 -52.91 23.99
CA GLY A 15 13.74 -51.78 24.17
C GLY A 15 14.56 -51.48 22.91
N VAL A 16 15.12 -52.52 22.27
CA VAL A 16 15.86 -52.38 21.01
C VAL A 16 14.93 -51.96 19.87
N PHE A 17 13.71 -52.49 19.80
CA PHE A 17 12.71 -52.11 18.79
C PHE A 17 12.27 -50.66 18.94
N PHE A 18 12.02 -50.17 20.17
CA PHE A 18 11.69 -48.76 20.41
C PHE A 18 12.86 -47.82 20.11
N LEU A 19 14.10 -48.22 20.44
CA LEU A 19 15.31 -47.47 20.07
C LEU A 19 15.57 -47.46 18.56
N SER A 20 15.32 -48.57 17.87
CA SER A 20 15.51 -48.64 16.41
C SER A 20 14.38 -47.97 15.64
N ALA A 21 13.14 -48.04 16.13
CA ALA A 21 12.02 -47.30 15.58
C ALA A 21 12.17 -45.78 15.80
N SER A 22 12.72 -45.34 16.94
CA SER A 22 13.02 -43.92 17.18
C SER A 22 14.20 -43.42 16.35
N LEU A 23 15.18 -44.28 16.03
CA LEU A 23 16.25 -43.98 15.08
C LEU A 23 15.74 -43.92 13.63
N LEU A 24 14.76 -44.75 13.25
CA LEU A 24 14.17 -44.75 11.91
C LEU A 24 13.14 -43.62 11.68
N GLN A 25 12.43 -43.17 12.72
CA GLN A 25 11.48 -42.04 12.63
C GLN A 25 12.15 -40.65 12.65
N CYS A 26 13.48 -40.58 12.75
CA CYS A 26 14.22 -39.32 12.83
C CYS A 26 15.45 -39.28 11.91
N THR A 27 15.43 -39.97 10.77
CA THR A 27 16.41 -39.71 9.71
C THR A 27 15.94 -38.54 8.86
N LYS A 28 16.83 -37.57 8.62
CA LYS A 28 16.58 -36.36 7.80
C LYS A 28 16.51 -36.67 6.29
N ASP A 29 16.54 -37.94 5.92
CA ASP A 29 16.57 -38.43 4.56
C ASP A 29 15.24 -39.11 4.21
N GLY A 30 14.49 -38.48 3.31
CA GLY A 30 13.28 -39.04 2.69
C GLY A 30 13.13 -38.54 1.26
N GLU A 31 12.39 -39.26 0.41
CA GLU A 31 12.18 -38.83 -0.99
C GLU A 31 11.57 -37.44 -1.12
N LEU A 32 10.79 -37.00 -0.12
CA LEU A 32 10.21 -35.65 -0.03
C LEU A 32 11.28 -34.54 0.08
N VAL A 33 12.45 -34.85 0.64
CA VAL A 33 13.54 -33.89 0.87
C VAL A 33 14.40 -33.72 -0.39
N LYS A 34 14.47 -34.74 -1.27
CA LYS A 34 15.32 -34.73 -2.47
C LYS A 34 14.98 -33.64 -3.50
N ASN A 35 13.74 -33.14 -3.48
CA ASN A 35 13.26 -32.11 -4.41
C ASN A 35 12.89 -30.79 -3.71
N LEU A 36 13.20 -30.65 -2.42
CA LEU A 36 12.90 -29.43 -1.69
C LEU A 36 13.99 -28.39 -1.94
N ASP A 37 13.66 -27.34 -2.69
CA ASP A 37 14.48 -26.13 -2.77
C ASP A 37 13.92 -25.05 -1.86
N ARG A 38 14.71 -24.64 -0.87
CA ARG A 38 14.35 -23.62 0.11
C ARG A 38 14.81 -22.23 -0.29
N SER A 39 15.58 -22.12 -1.38
CA SER A 39 16.13 -20.87 -1.86
C SER A 39 15.02 -19.85 -2.16
N TYR A 40 15.34 -18.57 -1.96
CA TYR A 40 14.42 -17.48 -2.26
C TYR A 40 14.84 -16.78 -3.55
N ALA A 41 14.08 -17.01 -4.62
CA ALA A 41 14.32 -16.39 -5.93
C ALA A 41 13.61 -15.02 -6.10
N GLY A 42 12.81 -14.59 -5.13
CA GLY A 42 11.93 -13.42 -5.29
C GLY A 42 12.63 -12.06 -5.21
N GLY A 43 13.81 -11.97 -4.58
CA GLY A 43 14.53 -10.72 -4.37
C GLY A 43 13.76 -9.67 -3.54
N PRO A 44 14.32 -8.46 -3.37
CA PRO A 44 13.64 -7.36 -2.68
C PRO A 44 12.36 -6.94 -3.43
N ASP A 45 11.23 -6.93 -2.74
CA ASP A 45 9.98 -6.36 -3.22
C ASP A 45 9.45 -5.33 -2.23
N SER A 46 9.88 -4.08 -2.42
CA SER A 46 9.47 -2.96 -1.55
C SER A 46 7.96 -2.75 -1.49
N THR A 47 7.19 -3.28 -2.45
CA THR A 47 5.73 -3.11 -2.48
C THR A 47 5.00 -4.01 -1.48
N VAL A 48 5.70 -4.98 -0.89
CA VAL A 48 5.20 -5.78 0.22
C VAL A 48 5.37 -4.99 1.51
N TYR A 49 4.25 -4.66 2.15
CA TYR A 49 4.29 -4.17 3.52
C TYR A 49 4.86 -5.25 4.44
N ALA A 50 5.97 -4.94 5.11
CA ALA A 50 6.71 -5.86 5.95
C ALA A 50 7.05 -5.17 7.28
N ALA A 51 6.36 -5.58 8.34
CA ALA A 51 6.55 -5.05 9.70
C ALA A 51 6.79 -6.20 10.69
N PHE A 52 7.41 -5.88 11.83
CA PHE A 52 7.63 -6.88 12.86
C PHE A 52 6.32 -7.39 13.46
N TYR A 53 5.50 -6.49 14.00
CA TYR A 53 4.19 -6.82 14.56
C TYR A 53 3.13 -6.94 13.46
N GLU A 54 2.18 -7.86 13.65
CA GLU A 54 1.00 -8.01 12.79
C GLU A 54 0.02 -6.84 12.87
N SER A 55 0.07 -6.09 13.97
CA SER A 55 -0.82 -4.98 14.26
C SER A 55 -0.01 -3.72 14.59
N ASN A 56 -0.22 -2.66 13.82
CA ASN A 56 0.43 -1.37 14.03
C ASN A 56 -0.63 -0.27 13.96
N THR A 57 -0.76 0.50 15.05
CA THR A 57 -1.59 1.70 15.08
C THR A 57 -0.81 2.85 14.46
N ILE A 58 -1.44 3.60 13.55
CA ILE A 58 -0.78 4.72 12.88
C ILE A 58 -0.49 5.85 13.87
N SER A 59 0.58 6.61 13.65
CA SER A 59 0.99 7.69 14.56
C SER A 59 -0.06 8.80 14.71
N THR A 60 -0.87 9.01 13.68
CA THR A 60 -2.00 9.93 13.66
C THR A 60 -3.32 9.24 14.01
N ALA A 61 -3.31 8.16 14.79
CA ALA A 61 -4.54 7.60 15.34
C ALA A 61 -5.02 8.47 16.51
N ASP A 62 -6.33 8.44 16.75
CA ASP A 62 -6.88 9.01 17.97
C ASP A 62 -6.58 8.14 19.19
N VAL A 63 -6.86 8.65 20.39
CA VAL A 63 -6.80 7.90 21.66
C VAL A 63 -7.63 6.63 21.60
N VAL A 64 -8.77 6.68 20.89
CA VAL A 64 -9.60 5.52 20.57
C VAL A 64 -9.50 5.27 19.08
N PRO A 65 -8.61 4.36 18.63
CA PRO A 65 -8.40 4.11 17.20
C PRO A 65 -9.68 3.62 16.53
N ASP A 66 -9.94 4.11 15.32
CA ASP A 66 -10.96 3.52 14.45
C ASP A 66 -10.41 2.32 13.67
N VAL A 67 -11.28 1.61 12.97
CA VAL A 67 -10.92 0.44 12.15
C VAL A 67 -9.88 0.81 11.07
N ASN A 68 -9.94 2.02 10.55
CA ASN A 68 -9.02 2.55 9.54
C ASN A 68 -7.76 3.21 10.16
N ASP A 69 -7.53 3.08 11.47
CA ASP A 69 -6.32 3.59 12.15
C ASP A 69 -5.33 2.48 12.53
N VAL A 70 -5.68 1.22 12.28
CA VAL A 70 -4.88 0.06 12.66
C VAL A 70 -4.56 -0.78 11.42
N ILE A 71 -3.27 -0.85 11.09
CA ILE A 71 -2.77 -1.74 10.05
C ILE A 71 -2.71 -3.14 10.63
N LYS A 72 -3.56 -4.05 10.13
CA LYS A 72 -3.51 -5.49 10.44
C LYS A 72 -3.10 -6.27 9.20
N MET A 73 -1.84 -6.67 9.15
CA MET A 73 -1.25 -7.45 8.05
C MET A 73 -0.27 -8.45 8.63
N ARG A 74 -0.03 -9.55 7.93
CA ARG A 74 0.88 -10.61 8.40
C ARG A 74 2.28 -10.02 8.69
N GLY A 75 2.74 -10.14 9.93
CA GLY A 75 4.01 -9.60 10.41
C GLY A 75 5.06 -10.68 10.64
N VAL A 76 6.32 -10.25 10.78
CA VAL A 76 7.45 -11.17 11.03
C VAL A 76 7.29 -11.94 12.32
N GLN A 77 6.78 -11.32 13.39
CA GLN A 77 6.55 -12.02 14.66
C GLN A 77 5.62 -13.23 14.48
N THR A 78 4.49 -13.05 13.80
CA THR A 78 3.54 -14.13 13.52
C THR A 78 4.18 -15.23 12.67
N ILE A 79 4.93 -14.87 11.63
CA ILE A 79 5.66 -15.83 10.79
C ILE A 79 6.66 -16.63 11.63
N ILE A 80 7.51 -15.94 12.41
CA ILE A 80 8.49 -16.62 13.26
C ILE A 80 7.81 -17.46 14.33
N HIS A 81 6.65 -17.04 14.86
CA HIS A 81 5.92 -17.81 15.84
C HIS A 81 5.31 -19.09 15.27
N GLU A 82 4.76 -19.00 14.06
CA GLU A 82 4.15 -20.11 13.36
C GLU A 82 5.19 -21.17 12.98
N TYR A 83 6.33 -20.74 12.42
CA TYR A 83 7.30 -21.67 11.86
C TYR A 83 8.43 -22.05 12.83
N CYS A 84 8.88 -21.15 13.70
CA CYS A 84 10.11 -21.35 14.49
C CYS A 84 9.86 -21.36 16.01
N ASN A 85 9.02 -20.47 16.54
CA ASN A 85 8.73 -20.32 17.97
C ASN A 85 7.60 -21.27 18.45
N THR A 86 7.56 -22.49 17.93
CA THR A 86 6.55 -23.48 18.35
C THR A 86 6.91 -24.07 19.73
N SER A 87 5.92 -24.62 20.43
CA SER A 87 6.07 -25.22 21.76
C SER A 87 7.03 -26.43 21.81
N ASN A 88 7.40 -26.99 20.67
CA ASN A 88 8.38 -28.08 20.58
C ASN A 88 9.78 -27.59 20.19
N CYS A 89 9.90 -26.33 19.74
CA CYS A 89 11.13 -25.74 19.24
C CYS A 89 11.51 -24.50 20.06
N HIS A 90 11.64 -23.33 19.42
CA HIS A 90 12.13 -22.12 20.06
C HIS A 90 11.13 -21.48 21.03
N GLY A 91 9.85 -21.88 20.99
CA GLY A 91 8.84 -21.55 22.00
C GLY A 91 8.75 -22.58 23.13
N GLY A 92 9.51 -23.68 23.02
CA GLY A 92 9.41 -24.89 23.81
C GLY A 92 10.53 -25.11 24.83
N PRO A 93 11.37 -26.15 24.69
CA PRO A 93 12.55 -26.34 25.53
C PRO A 93 13.85 -25.87 24.86
N ILE A 94 13.81 -25.53 23.56
CA ILE A 94 15.02 -25.25 22.76
C ILE A 94 15.39 -23.76 22.86
N ALA A 95 16.66 -23.48 23.13
CA ALA A 95 17.25 -22.15 23.02
C ALA A 95 17.89 -21.96 21.63
N PRO A 96 17.95 -20.74 21.07
CA PRO A 96 17.41 -19.47 21.59
C PRO A 96 15.86 -19.43 21.58
N ARG A 97 15.28 -18.44 22.26
CA ARG A 97 13.85 -18.12 22.22
C ARG A 97 13.55 -17.08 21.15
N PHE A 98 12.37 -17.10 20.55
CA PHE A 98 11.95 -16.13 19.52
C PHE A 98 10.60 -15.47 19.82
N GLU A 99 10.39 -15.09 21.08
CA GLU A 99 9.14 -14.45 21.53
C GLU A 99 9.17 -12.94 21.29
N LEU A 100 10.32 -12.31 21.55
CA LEU A 100 10.47 -10.87 21.56
C LEU A 100 11.29 -10.39 20.37
N TYR A 101 11.00 -9.16 19.92
CA TYR A 101 11.77 -8.45 18.91
C TYR A 101 13.28 -8.51 19.19
N SER A 102 13.68 -8.19 20.43
CA SER A 102 15.09 -8.16 20.84
C SER A 102 15.78 -9.52 20.76
N GLN A 103 15.05 -10.64 20.85
CA GLN A 103 15.61 -11.98 20.72
C GLN A 103 15.85 -12.34 19.26
N ILE A 104 14.87 -12.06 18.38
CA ILE A 104 14.99 -12.27 16.94
C ILE A 104 16.12 -11.41 16.36
N MET A 105 16.24 -10.17 16.83
CA MET A 105 17.28 -9.24 16.39
C MET A 105 18.72 -9.70 16.66
N GLN A 106 18.95 -10.67 17.55
CA GLN A 106 20.29 -11.26 17.75
C GLN A 106 20.79 -12.04 16.52
N TYR A 107 19.87 -12.42 15.62
CA TYR A 107 20.13 -13.20 14.42
C TYR A 107 19.93 -12.41 13.13
N VAL A 108 19.62 -11.12 13.26
CA VAL A 108 19.30 -10.22 12.15
C VAL A 108 20.33 -9.11 12.10
N LYS A 109 20.85 -8.87 10.91
CA LYS A 109 21.65 -7.70 10.57
C LYS A 109 20.75 -6.72 9.81
N PRO A 110 20.28 -5.63 10.44
CA PRO A 110 19.46 -4.62 9.78
C PRO A 110 20.03 -4.17 8.43
N GLY A 111 19.19 -4.17 7.39
CA GLY A 111 19.53 -3.73 6.04
C GLY A 111 20.26 -4.79 5.19
N ASP A 112 20.64 -5.92 5.79
CA ASP A 112 21.47 -6.96 5.16
C ASP A 112 20.86 -8.35 5.40
N PRO A 113 19.83 -8.73 4.62
CA PRO A 113 19.22 -10.07 4.69
C PRO A 113 20.25 -11.18 4.49
N GLU A 114 21.12 -11.05 3.50
CA GLU A 114 22.14 -12.05 3.16
C GLU A 114 23.19 -12.20 4.27
N GLY A 115 23.49 -11.13 5.01
CA GLY A 115 24.33 -11.16 6.21
C GLY A 115 23.60 -11.58 7.50
N SER A 116 22.31 -11.90 7.44
CA SER A 116 21.50 -12.27 8.61
C SER A 116 21.39 -13.78 8.79
N LYS A 117 21.80 -14.28 9.96
CA LYS A 117 21.69 -15.73 10.30
C LYS A 117 20.25 -16.24 10.26
N LEU A 118 19.29 -15.42 10.69
CA LEU A 118 17.87 -15.78 10.61
C LEU A 118 17.47 -16.13 9.17
N TRP A 119 17.89 -15.30 8.21
CA TRP A 119 17.58 -15.49 6.81
C TRP A 119 18.33 -16.68 6.20
N GLU A 120 19.61 -16.86 6.56
CA GLU A 120 20.40 -18.04 6.20
C GLU A 120 19.67 -19.33 6.61
N TYR A 121 19.22 -19.45 7.86
CA TYR A 121 18.54 -20.65 8.33
C TYR A 121 17.19 -20.88 7.64
N ILE A 122 16.45 -19.83 7.29
CA ILE A 122 15.18 -19.94 6.58
C ILE A 122 15.36 -20.48 5.15
N THR A 123 16.45 -20.10 4.48
CA THR A 123 16.62 -20.29 3.03
C THR A 123 17.69 -21.30 2.64
N THR A 124 18.52 -21.76 3.57
CA THR A 124 19.59 -22.72 3.28
C THR A 124 19.06 -24.08 2.82
N ASN A 125 19.74 -24.67 1.83
CA ASN A 125 19.55 -26.07 1.42
C ASN A 125 20.45 -27.03 2.20
N ASP A 126 21.22 -26.54 3.19
CA ASP A 126 21.84 -27.37 4.22
C ASP A 126 20.77 -27.77 5.25
N PHE A 127 20.13 -28.92 5.03
CA PHE A 127 19.02 -29.41 5.85
C PHE A 127 19.41 -29.72 7.30
N ASP A 128 20.71 -29.76 7.63
CA ASP A 128 21.17 -29.86 9.00
C ASP A 128 21.09 -28.53 9.76
N LYS A 129 21.12 -27.41 9.04
CA LYS A 129 21.02 -26.05 9.57
C LYS A 129 19.66 -25.42 9.37
N ALA A 130 18.88 -25.93 8.43
CA ALA A 130 17.63 -25.33 7.99
C ALA A 130 16.61 -25.20 9.14
N MET A 131 15.99 -24.02 9.23
CA MET A 131 14.93 -23.71 10.19
C MET A 131 13.69 -23.16 9.45
N PRO A 132 12.50 -23.72 9.68
CA PRO A 132 12.25 -24.88 10.53
C PRO A 132 12.87 -26.17 9.97
N PRO A 133 13.16 -27.15 10.84
CA PRO A 133 13.72 -28.44 10.41
C PRO A 133 12.86 -29.08 9.32
N VAL A 134 13.47 -29.66 8.29
CA VAL A 134 12.74 -30.23 7.13
C VAL A 134 11.76 -31.33 7.52
N ASN A 135 12.03 -32.07 8.60
CA ASN A 135 11.15 -33.10 9.14
C ASN A 135 9.95 -32.56 9.94
N SER A 136 9.87 -31.24 10.18
CA SER A 136 8.70 -30.60 10.79
C SER A 136 7.50 -30.54 9.84
N ASN A 137 7.70 -30.76 8.53
CA ASN A 137 6.70 -30.55 7.47
C ASN A 137 6.05 -29.16 7.49
N HIS A 138 6.73 -28.16 8.06
CA HIS A 138 6.18 -26.82 8.28
C HIS A 138 7.04 -25.73 7.60
N GLU A 139 7.15 -25.76 6.28
CA GLU A 139 8.06 -24.87 5.54
C GLU A 139 7.45 -23.48 5.23
N LEU A 140 8.26 -22.43 5.29
CA LEU A 140 7.84 -21.09 4.88
C LEU A 140 7.59 -21.03 3.38
N ASN A 141 6.43 -20.49 2.99
CA ASN A 141 6.11 -20.20 1.59
C ASN A 141 6.86 -18.94 1.09
N THR A 142 6.86 -18.72 -0.23
CA THR A 142 7.55 -17.58 -0.87
C THR A 142 7.07 -16.20 -0.37
N ARG A 143 5.80 -16.07 0.02
CA ARG A 143 5.23 -14.81 0.53
C ARG A 143 5.73 -14.49 1.94
N ASP A 144 5.82 -15.48 2.81
CA ASP A 144 6.35 -15.29 4.16
C ASP A 144 7.86 -15.04 4.13
N LYS A 145 8.58 -15.73 3.24
CA LYS A 145 9.98 -15.44 2.94
C LYS A 145 10.14 -13.99 2.45
N SER A 146 9.27 -13.49 1.58
CA SER A 146 9.36 -12.10 1.11
C SER A 146 9.09 -11.06 2.21
N ILE A 147 8.14 -11.32 3.13
CA ILE A 147 7.89 -10.45 4.28
C ILE A 147 9.10 -10.38 5.19
N VAL A 148 9.71 -11.52 5.55
CA VAL A 148 10.93 -11.55 6.38
C VAL A 148 12.09 -10.86 5.67
N TYR A 149 12.31 -11.15 4.39
CA TYR A 149 13.37 -10.54 3.59
C TYR A 149 13.25 -9.02 3.56
N ASN A 150 12.06 -8.50 3.20
CA ASN A 150 11.81 -7.07 3.08
C ASN A 150 11.88 -6.36 4.44
N TRP A 151 11.39 -6.98 5.51
CA TRP A 151 11.54 -6.42 6.86
C TRP A 151 13.01 -6.26 7.23
N ILE A 152 13.85 -7.29 7.03
CA ILE A 152 15.30 -7.18 7.28
C ILE A 152 15.90 -6.10 6.39
N LYS A 153 15.57 -6.12 5.09
CA LYS A 153 16.11 -5.19 4.10
C LYS A 153 15.79 -3.73 4.43
N ASN A 154 14.61 -3.49 4.99
CA ASN A 154 14.16 -2.16 5.42
C ASN A 154 14.70 -1.74 6.80
N GLY A 155 15.69 -2.45 7.34
CA GLY A 155 16.34 -2.11 8.60
C GLY A 155 15.79 -2.85 9.82
N ALA A 156 14.97 -3.89 9.60
CA ALA A 156 14.45 -4.78 10.65
C ALA A 156 13.80 -4.04 11.83
N LYS A 157 13.08 -2.94 11.57
CA LYS A 157 12.53 -2.08 12.62
C LYS A 157 11.44 -2.80 13.42
N GLU A 158 11.38 -2.53 14.72
CA GLU A 158 10.31 -3.00 15.59
C GLU A 158 8.96 -2.37 15.21
N ARG A 159 8.99 -1.09 14.85
CA ARG A 159 7.83 -0.34 14.35
C ARG A 159 8.13 0.23 12.96
N PRO A 160 7.19 0.10 12.02
CA PRO A 160 7.37 0.56 10.66
C PRO A 160 7.40 2.09 10.58
N ASP A 161 8.02 2.61 9.53
CA ASP A 161 8.07 4.03 9.19
C ASP A 161 7.69 4.29 7.72
N LEU A 162 7.91 5.52 7.26
CA LEU A 162 7.58 5.95 5.90
C LEU A 162 8.14 5.02 4.80
N ASN A 163 9.33 4.46 4.98
CA ASN A 163 9.95 3.59 3.97
C ASN A 163 9.23 2.23 3.87
N ASP A 164 8.55 1.80 4.93
CA ASP A 164 7.73 0.59 4.93
C ASP A 164 6.32 0.88 4.41
N PHE A 165 5.77 2.06 4.73
CA PHE A 165 4.42 2.43 4.32
C PHE A 165 4.34 2.80 2.85
N ARG A 166 5.26 3.64 2.36
CA ARG A 166 5.12 4.32 1.07
C ARG A 166 4.98 3.33 -0.08
N PRO A 167 5.93 2.42 -0.36
CA PRO A 167 5.87 1.67 -1.61
C PRO A 167 4.67 0.70 -1.63
N ALA A 168 4.31 0.13 -0.47
CA ALA A 168 3.12 -0.70 -0.34
C ALA A 168 1.82 0.11 -0.52
N ALA A 169 1.70 1.29 0.11
CA ALA A 169 0.55 2.17 -0.10
C ALA A 169 0.42 2.63 -1.56
N ILE A 170 1.52 2.99 -2.21
CA ILE A 170 1.53 3.35 -3.64
C ILE A 170 1.08 2.18 -4.49
N ARG A 171 1.62 0.98 -4.25
CA ARG A 171 1.21 -0.22 -4.98
C ARG A 171 -0.28 -0.48 -4.84
N LEU A 172 -0.84 -0.39 -3.64
CA LEU A 172 -2.28 -0.57 -3.40
C LEU A 172 -3.14 0.41 -4.20
N MET A 173 -2.73 1.68 -4.32
CA MET A 173 -3.50 2.65 -5.12
C MET A 173 -3.33 2.44 -6.63
N VAL A 174 -2.13 2.09 -7.08
CA VAL A 174 -1.86 1.77 -8.49
C VAL A 174 -2.66 0.53 -8.89
N ASP A 175 -2.55 -0.55 -8.12
CA ASP A 175 -3.20 -1.83 -8.41
C ASP A 175 -4.68 -1.86 -8.08
N GLY A 176 -5.15 -1.11 -7.08
CA GLY A 176 -6.57 -1.10 -6.71
C GLY A 176 -7.34 -0.11 -7.57
N CYS A 177 -7.00 1.17 -7.45
CA CYS A 177 -7.77 2.24 -8.08
C CYS A 177 -7.49 2.37 -9.59
N SER A 178 -6.26 2.12 -10.05
CA SER A 178 -5.91 2.28 -11.47
C SER A 178 -6.17 1.03 -12.32
N SER A 179 -6.15 -0.17 -11.73
CA SER A 179 -6.33 -1.43 -12.49
C SER A 179 -7.76 -1.66 -12.99
N ALA A 180 -8.77 -1.13 -12.30
CA ALA A 180 -10.16 -1.19 -12.72
C ALA A 180 -10.48 -0.21 -13.87
N ASN A 181 -9.46 0.28 -14.58
CA ASN A 181 -9.56 1.25 -15.68
C ASN A 181 -10.31 2.57 -15.35
N CYS A 182 -10.70 2.82 -14.11
CA CYS A 182 -11.41 4.04 -13.70
C CYS A 182 -10.45 5.20 -13.39
N HIS A 183 -9.25 4.90 -12.88
CA HIS A 183 -8.21 5.88 -12.50
C HIS A 183 -6.88 5.60 -13.20
N ASN A 184 -6.91 5.22 -14.46
CA ASN A 184 -5.71 5.14 -15.29
C ASN A 184 -5.61 6.34 -16.24
N THR A 185 -4.43 6.51 -16.84
CA THR A 185 -4.16 7.64 -17.73
C THR A 185 -5.03 7.58 -18.97
N ALA A 186 -5.24 6.38 -19.53
CA ALA A 186 -6.02 6.17 -20.75
C ALA A 186 -7.46 6.66 -20.61
N THR A 187 -8.12 6.38 -19.50
CA THR A 187 -9.49 6.82 -19.19
C THR A 187 -9.56 8.31 -18.90
N ALA A 188 -8.57 8.86 -18.17
CA ALA A 188 -8.47 10.29 -17.94
C ALA A 188 -8.34 11.08 -19.25
N THR A 189 -7.46 10.64 -20.15
CA THR A 189 -7.25 11.26 -21.46
C THR A 189 -8.35 10.89 -22.47
N GLY A 190 -9.02 9.75 -22.30
CA GLY A 190 -10.14 9.34 -23.16
C GLY A 190 -11.37 10.24 -23.01
N GLY A 191 -11.58 10.84 -21.83
CA GLY A 191 -12.55 11.93 -21.66
C GLY A 191 -12.25 13.13 -22.56
N TRP A 192 -10.98 13.48 -22.74
CA TRP A 192 -10.53 14.53 -23.66
C TRP A 192 -10.62 14.10 -25.12
N ALA A 193 -10.29 12.84 -25.42
CA ALA A 193 -10.44 12.26 -26.74
C ALA A 193 -11.89 12.32 -27.23
N ARG A 194 -12.85 11.90 -26.39
CA ARG A 194 -14.31 11.98 -26.67
C ARG A 194 -14.79 13.39 -26.98
N LYS A 195 -14.09 14.41 -26.48
CA LYS A 195 -14.44 15.82 -26.66
C LYS A 195 -13.76 16.46 -27.86
N GLY A 196 -12.93 15.71 -28.59
CA GLY A 196 -12.29 16.17 -29.83
C GLY A 196 -11.22 17.23 -29.61
N ILE A 197 -10.62 17.28 -28.41
CA ILE A 197 -9.67 18.34 -28.02
C ILE A 197 -8.21 17.88 -28.06
N ILE A 198 -7.96 16.66 -28.55
CA ILE A 198 -6.62 16.13 -28.77
C ILE A 198 -6.28 16.33 -30.26
N PRO A 199 -5.33 17.21 -30.60
CA PRO A 199 -4.92 17.43 -31.99
C PRO A 199 -4.40 16.13 -32.63
N GLY A 200 -4.79 15.89 -33.88
CA GLY A 200 -4.35 14.71 -34.64
C GLY A 200 -5.01 13.39 -34.22
N LEU A 201 -6.02 13.41 -33.35
CA LEU A 201 -6.76 12.23 -32.93
C LEU A 201 -7.56 11.63 -34.10
N THR A 202 -7.46 10.32 -34.27
CA THR A 202 -8.27 9.50 -35.16
C THR A 202 -9.13 8.51 -34.37
N SER A 203 -10.11 7.87 -35.01
CA SER A 203 -10.94 6.85 -34.35
C SER A 203 -10.14 5.64 -33.86
N ALA A 204 -9.04 5.30 -34.52
CA ALA A 204 -8.15 4.21 -34.15
C ALA A 204 -7.36 4.47 -32.85
N ASP A 205 -7.26 5.73 -32.42
CA ASP A 205 -6.51 6.12 -31.23
C ASP A 205 -7.30 5.93 -29.93
N THR A 206 -8.57 5.52 -30.02
CA THR A 206 -9.44 5.34 -28.87
C THR A 206 -9.99 3.92 -28.78
N THR A 207 -10.17 3.46 -27.54
CA THR A 207 -10.88 2.23 -27.19
C THR A 207 -11.99 2.53 -26.19
N GLN A 208 -12.74 1.49 -25.84
CA GLN A 208 -13.81 1.56 -24.85
C GLN A 208 -13.54 0.60 -23.71
N TYR A 209 -13.77 1.04 -22.49
CA TYR A 209 -13.84 0.22 -21.29
C TYR A 209 -15.25 0.27 -20.70
N THR A 210 -15.80 -0.87 -20.33
CA THR A 210 -17.12 -0.95 -19.69
C THR A 210 -16.96 -1.45 -18.26
N TYR A 211 -17.40 -0.63 -17.31
CA TYR A 211 -17.49 -0.98 -15.90
C TYR A 211 -18.92 -1.37 -15.55
N ILE A 212 -19.09 -2.45 -14.80
CA ILE A 212 -20.38 -2.87 -14.24
C ILE A 212 -20.22 -2.82 -12.72
N ASN A 213 -21.00 -1.97 -12.06
CA ASN A 213 -20.99 -1.89 -10.61
C ASN A 213 -21.50 -3.23 -10.03
N PRO A 214 -20.69 -3.95 -9.23
CA PRO A 214 -21.08 -5.27 -8.72
C PRO A 214 -22.21 -5.19 -7.69
N SER A 215 -22.39 -4.06 -7.02
CA SER A 215 -23.43 -3.85 -6.01
C SER A 215 -24.76 -3.38 -6.59
N THR A 216 -24.75 -2.60 -7.67
CA THR A 216 -25.97 -2.00 -8.26
C THR A 216 -26.30 -2.52 -9.65
N GLY A 217 -25.40 -3.25 -10.30
CA GLY A 217 -25.50 -3.65 -11.71
C GLY A 217 -25.37 -2.49 -12.70
N SER A 218 -25.11 -1.25 -12.23
CA SER A 218 -25.06 -0.07 -13.09
C SER A 218 -23.88 -0.14 -14.06
N VAL A 219 -24.16 0.06 -15.34
CA VAL A 219 -23.15 0.03 -16.40
C VAL A 219 -22.63 1.44 -16.68
N THR A 220 -21.32 1.62 -16.64
CA THR A 220 -20.64 2.86 -17.04
C THR A 220 -19.67 2.58 -18.17
N VAL A 221 -19.78 3.34 -19.25
CA VAL A 221 -18.91 3.24 -20.42
C VAL A 221 -17.89 4.37 -20.41
N TYR A 222 -16.62 4.00 -20.48
CA TYR A 222 -15.47 4.89 -20.53
C TYR A 222 -14.84 4.86 -21.92
N CYS A 223 -14.59 6.04 -22.49
CA CYS A 223 -13.66 6.17 -23.60
C CYS A 223 -12.24 6.13 -23.03
N GLN A 224 -11.36 5.39 -23.67
CA GLN A 224 -9.93 5.32 -23.37
C GLN A 224 -9.14 5.81 -24.57
N LEU A 225 -8.08 6.56 -24.32
CA LEU A 225 -7.08 6.87 -25.35
C LEU A 225 -6.06 5.73 -25.36
N SER A 226 -6.14 4.87 -26.37
CA SER A 226 -5.27 3.68 -26.51
C SER A 226 -3.94 4.02 -27.16
N ASN A 227 -3.84 5.12 -27.92
CA ASN A 227 -2.57 5.61 -28.45
C ASN A 227 -1.68 6.13 -27.31
N GLN A 228 -0.69 5.34 -26.93
CA GLN A 228 0.20 5.64 -25.80
C GLN A 228 1.01 6.91 -26.01
N THR A 229 1.44 7.21 -27.24
CA THR A 229 2.21 8.43 -27.55
C THR A 229 1.37 9.67 -27.31
N LEU A 230 0.17 9.72 -27.89
CA LEU A 230 -0.76 10.84 -27.68
C LEU A 230 -1.16 10.94 -26.20
N MET A 231 -1.45 9.80 -25.55
CA MET A 231 -1.79 9.75 -24.13
C MET A 231 -0.70 10.34 -23.24
N ASN A 232 0.55 9.91 -23.40
CA ASN A 232 1.67 10.40 -22.60
C ASN A 232 1.93 11.89 -22.86
N GLN A 233 1.83 12.32 -24.12
CA GLN A 233 2.01 13.73 -24.49
C GLN A 233 0.97 14.63 -23.82
N VAL A 234 -0.33 14.32 -23.97
CA VAL A 234 -1.39 15.18 -23.43
C VAL A 234 -1.44 15.14 -21.91
N TRP A 235 -1.18 13.97 -21.30
CA TRP A 235 -1.14 13.84 -19.85
C TRP A 235 0.02 14.64 -19.26
N THR A 236 1.22 14.53 -19.84
CA THR A 236 2.40 15.27 -19.38
C THR A 236 2.19 16.78 -19.50
N ALA A 237 1.66 17.26 -20.62
CA ALA A 237 1.35 18.67 -20.82
C ALA A 237 0.32 19.19 -19.80
N TYR A 238 -0.72 18.40 -19.50
CA TYR A 238 -1.70 18.74 -18.46
C TYR A 238 -1.07 18.80 -17.06
N LYS A 239 -0.24 17.82 -16.70
CA LYS A 239 0.45 17.81 -15.40
C LYS A 239 1.34 19.03 -15.19
N ASP A 240 2.16 19.35 -16.20
CA ASP A 240 3.03 20.51 -16.17
C ASP A 240 2.23 21.82 -16.02
N SER A 241 1.14 21.97 -16.78
CA SER A 241 0.26 23.13 -16.70
C SER A 241 -0.35 23.33 -15.30
N VAL A 242 -0.92 22.28 -14.71
CA VAL A 242 -1.51 22.34 -13.37
C VAL A 242 -0.45 22.68 -12.32
N LYS A 243 0.71 22.02 -12.37
CA LYS A 243 1.81 22.29 -11.42
C LYS A 243 2.28 23.75 -11.52
N ARG A 244 2.47 24.28 -12.73
CA ARG A 244 2.87 25.68 -12.96
C ARG A 244 1.80 26.69 -12.56
N PHE A 245 0.52 26.35 -12.70
CA PHE A 245 -0.59 27.20 -12.27
C PHE A 245 -0.52 27.46 -10.76
N TYR A 246 -0.30 26.41 -9.96
CA TYR A 246 -0.32 26.50 -8.50
C TYR A 246 1.04 26.79 -7.84
N ALA A 247 2.16 26.62 -8.54
CA ALA A 247 3.50 26.92 -8.02
C ALA A 247 3.86 28.42 -8.07
N ASP A 248 3.01 29.28 -8.63
CA ASP A 248 3.32 30.71 -8.75
C ASP A 248 3.22 31.43 -7.41
N THR A 249 4.25 32.19 -7.03
CA THR A 249 4.31 32.88 -5.74
C THR A 249 3.36 34.09 -5.71
N ALA A 250 2.96 34.54 -4.51
CA ALA A 250 2.11 35.73 -4.32
C ALA A 250 2.65 36.98 -5.04
N ALA A 251 3.98 37.10 -5.21
CA ALA A 251 4.64 38.18 -5.95
C ALA A 251 4.32 38.18 -7.45
N ASN A 252 3.89 37.04 -8.02
CA ASN A 252 3.46 36.88 -9.41
C ASN A 252 1.95 36.61 -9.56
N ALA A 253 1.25 36.32 -8.45
CA ALA A 253 -0.07 35.69 -8.44
C ALA A 253 -1.26 36.63 -8.20
N SER A 254 -1.06 37.94 -8.06
CA SER A 254 -2.11 38.80 -7.48
C SER A 254 -3.44 38.79 -8.24
N PHE A 255 -3.50 38.67 -9.57
CA PHE A 255 -4.76 38.45 -10.32
C PHE A 255 -4.51 37.85 -11.71
N ARG A 256 -3.95 36.64 -11.80
CA ARG A 256 -3.64 35.99 -13.10
C ARG A 256 -4.39 34.67 -13.30
N PRO A 257 -5.62 34.71 -13.81
CA PRO A 257 -6.39 33.54 -14.26
C PRO A 257 -5.82 32.78 -15.49
N TRP A 258 -4.56 32.97 -15.88
CA TRP A 258 -4.03 32.76 -17.24
C TRP A 258 -2.97 31.69 -17.48
N LYS A 259 -2.62 30.83 -16.51
CA LYS A 259 -1.72 29.71 -16.85
C LYS A 259 -2.54 28.59 -17.50
N THR A 260 -2.16 28.25 -18.73
CA THR A 260 -2.97 27.54 -19.73
C THR A 260 -3.47 26.17 -19.30
N VAL A 261 -4.66 26.12 -18.72
CA VAL A 261 -5.49 24.91 -18.67
C VAL A 261 -6.58 25.08 -19.74
N SER A 262 -6.17 24.97 -21.00
CA SER A 262 -7.01 25.33 -22.16
C SER A 262 -8.21 24.42 -22.35
N THR A 263 -8.30 23.29 -21.64
CA THR A 263 -9.48 22.41 -21.63
C THR A 263 -9.40 21.31 -20.56
N PRO A 264 -10.32 21.30 -19.59
CA PRO A 264 -10.90 20.09 -19.04
C PRO A 264 -12.34 19.97 -19.53
N VAL A 265 -12.61 18.98 -20.37
CA VAL A 265 -13.97 18.75 -20.87
C VAL A 265 -14.48 17.43 -20.31
N SER A 266 -14.94 17.44 -19.06
CA SER A 266 -15.79 16.34 -18.57
C SER A 266 -16.50 16.70 -17.26
N ALA A 267 -17.84 16.63 -17.28
CA ALA A 267 -18.67 16.51 -16.08
C ALA A 267 -18.84 15.03 -15.64
N ILE A 268 -18.38 14.08 -16.46
CA ILE A 268 -18.66 12.64 -16.34
C ILE A 268 -17.32 11.89 -16.35
N SER A 269 -16.81 11.65 -15.15
CA SER A 269 -15.91 10.55 -14.79
C SER A 269 -14.59 10.39 -15.58
N ALA A 270 -13.54 11.02 -15.06
CA ALA A 270 -12.29 10.33 -14.74
C ALA A 270 -11.57 11.16 -13.67
N ARG A 271 -11.53 10.68 -12.43
CA ARG A 271 -10.58 11.25 -11.45
C ARG A 271 -9.18 11.03 -12.04
N GLY A 272 -8.21 11.87 -11.66
CA GLY A 272 -6.87 11.81 -12.26
C GLY A 272 -6.31 10.39 -12.17
N PRO A 273 -5.40 10.00 -13.08
CA PRO A 273 -4.74 8.72 -12.96
C PRO A 273 -4.08 8.60 -11.59
N LEU A 274 -4.01 7.38 -11.07
CA LEU A 274 -3.29 7.04 -9.85
C LEU A 274 -2.19 6.01 -10.18
N GLY A 275 -1.68 6.05 -11.42
CA GLY A 275 -0.81 5.02 -11.99
C GLY A 275 0.62 5.03 -11.47
N ASN A 276 1.02 6.08 -10.75
CA ASN A 276 2.31 6.19 -10.08
C ASN A 276 2.27 7.25 -8.97
N TYR A 277 3.35 7.35 -8.23
CA TYR A 277 3.53 8.31 -7.15
C TYR A 277 3.31 9.77 -7.57
N ASP A 278 3.84 10.19 -8.73
CA ASP A 278 3.72 11.58 -9.21
C ASP A 278 2.27 11.95 -9.49
N ASP A 279 1.50 11.04 -10.10
CA ASP A 279 0.09 11.25 -10.38
C ASP A 279 -0.73 11.35 -9.07
N ILE A 280 -0.41 10.52 -8.08
CA ILE A 280 -1.05 10.54 -6.76
C ILE A 280 -0.72 11.86 -6.02
N ILE A 281 0.54 12.26 -5.96
CA ILE A 281 0.96 13.53 -5.35
C ILE A 281 0.28 14.71 -6.05
N MET A 282 0.20 14.69 -7.39
CA MET A 282 -0.52 15.71 -8.13
C MET A 282 -1.99 15.77 -7.71
N ASP A 283 -2.69 14.65 -7.52
CA ASP A 283 -4.09 14.63 -7.06
C ASP A 283 -4.26 15.18 -5.63
N ILE A 284 -3.30 14.90 -4.75
CA ILE A 284 -3.27 15.42 -3.38
C ILE A 284 -3.07 16.94 -3.36
N LEU A 285 -2.04 17.44 -4.05
CA LEU A 285 -1.66 18.86 -4.00
C LEU A 285 -2.66 19.77 -4.71
N TYR A 286 -3.36 19.24 -5.73
CA TYR A 286 -4.28 20.00 -6.55
C TYR A 286 -5.59 19.23 -6.72
N PRO A 287 -6.48 19.21 -5.70
CA PRO A 287 -7.67 18.36 -5.74
C PRO A 287 -8.54 18.60 -6.99
N LYS A 288 -9.15 17.54 -7.53
CA LYS A 288 -9.95 17.64 -8.77
C LYS A 288 -11.10 18.65 -8.67
N SER A 289 -11.70 18.84 -7.49
CA SER A 289 -12.78 19.80 -7.24
C SER A 289 -12.39 21.26 -7.50
N VAL A 290 -11.09 21.57 -7.54
CA VAL A 290 -10.56 22.91 -7.77
C VAL A 290 -9.90 23.06 -9.15
N ARG A 291 -9.29 22.00 -9.69
CA ARG A 291 -8.56 22.05 -10.98
C ARG A 291 -9.37 21.66 -12.23
N THR A 292 -10.66 21.36 -12.14
CA THR A 292 -11.48 20.91 -13.28
C THR A 292 -12.91 21.38 -13.10
N ASN A 293 -13.44 22.11 -14.08
CA ASN A 293 -14.84 22.53 -14.13
C ASN A 293 -15.50 22.11 -15.45
N SER A 294 -16.81 21.90 -15.43
CA SER A 294 -17.60 21.56 -16.62
C SER A 294 -17.93 22.77 -17.49
N SER A 295 -17.74 23.98 -16.96
CA SER A 295 -17.93 25.26 -17.65
C SER A 295 -16.71 26.15 -17.50
N VAL A 296 -16.57 27.06 -18.46
CA VAL A 296 -15.61 28.15 -18.39
C VAL A 296 -15.91 28.98 -17.14
N VAL A 297 -14.96 29.05 -16.21
CA VAL A 297 -15.03 29.92 -15.03
C VAL A 297 -14.55 31.34 -15.35
N TYR A 298 -13.81 31.50 -16.46
CA TYR A 298 -13.23 32.77 -16.83
C TYR A 298 -12.78 32.81 -18.30
N THR A 299 -12.94 33.97 -18.95
CA THR A 299 -12.61 34.19 -20.37
C THR A 299 -11.69 35.39 -20.53
N ASP A 300 -10.71 35.28 -21.43
CA ASP A 300 -9.75 36.35 -21.73
C ASP A 300 -10.36 37.53 -22.43
N PRO A 301 -10.41 38.72 -21.81
CA PRO A 301 -10.92 39.88 -22.51
C PRO A 301 -9.99 40.29 -23.67
N VAL A 302 -8.72 39.84 -23.67
CA VAL A 302 -7.74 40.10 -24.74
C VAL A 302 -7.64 38.91 -25.69
N THR A 303 -7.40 37.70 -25.18
CA THR A 303 -7.16 36.51 -26.03
C THR A 303 -8.43 35.69 -26.34
N LEU A 304 -9.57 36.02 -25.73
CA LEU A 304 -10.86 35.30 -25.79
C LEU A 304 -10.78 33.81 -25.39
N LYS A 305 -9.67 33.34 -24.81
CA LYS A 305 -9.52 31.96 -24.36
C LYS A 305 -10.35 31.72 -23.10
N GLY A 306 -11.08 30.60 -23.06
CA GLY A 306 -11.84 30.14 -21.91
C GLY A 306 -11.03 29.23 -20.99
N TYR A 307 -11.19 29.40 -19.68
CA TYR A 307 -10.45 28.69 -18.63
C TYR A 307 -11.42 28.04 -17.66
N TYR A 308 -11.04 26.88 -17.13
CA TYR A 308 -11.96 25.98 -16.40
C TYR A 308 -11.42 25.58 -15.01
N VAL A 309 -10.52 26.37 -14.43
CA VAL A 309 -9.83 26.06 -13.17
C VAL A 309 -10.07 27.16 -12.13
N ARG A 310 -10.31 26.74 -10.89
CA ARG A 310 -10.48 27.65 -9.74
C ARG A 310 -9.12 28.03 -9.15
N GLY A 311 -9.01 29.27 -8.69
CA GLY A 311 -7.74 29.90 -8.29
C GLY A 311 -7.04 29.24 -7.08
N ASN A 312 -7.69 29.20 -5.92
CA ASN A 312 -7.06 28.72 -4.68
C ASN A 312 -7.33 27.22 -4.47
N PRO A 313 -6.31 26.35 -4.43
CA PRO A 313 -6.53 24.92 -4.20
C PRO A 313 -7.04 24.63 -2.78
N LEU A 314 -6.75 25.52 -1.82
CA LEU A 314 -7.17 25.37 -0.42
C LEU A 314 -8.67 25.59 -0.20
N VAL A 315 -9.42 26.04 -1.22
CA VAL A 315 -10.88 26.06 -1.16
C VAL A 315 -11.51 24.72 -1.57
N ALA A 316 -10.71 23.67 -1.72
CA ALA A 316 -11.21 22.35 -2.04
C ALA A 316 -12.20 21.84 -0.97
N THR A 317 -13.38 21.44 -1.42
CA THR A 317 -14.43 20.84 -0.58
C THR A 317 -14.31 19.31 -0.49
N ASP A 318 -13.19 18.77 -0.96
CA ASP A 318 -12.91 17.34 -0.99
C ASP A 318 -11.40 17.13 -1.16
N CYS A 319 -10.89 15.98 -0.73
CA CYS A 319 -9.47 15.66 -0.84
C CYS A 319 -9.25 14.16 -1.06
N PHE A 320 -8.02 13.80 -1.41
CA PHE A 320 -7.65 12.43 -1.74
C PHE A 320 -7.90 11.43 -0.60
N VAL A 321 -7.40 11.73 0.61
CA VAL A 321 -7.59 10.87 1.80
C VAL A 321 -9.05 10.65 2.10
N ARG A 322 -9.86 11.72 2.03
CA ARG A 322 -11.29 11.66 2.38
C ARG A 322 -12.06 10.67 1.51
N ARG A 323 -11.64 10.48 0.26
CA ARG A 323 -12.27 9.55 -0.70
C ARG A 323 -11.94 8.08 -0.43
N MET A 324 -10.88 7.83 0.31
CA MET A 324 -10.39 6.48 0.63
C MET A 324 -10.52 6.15 2.12
N ASP A 325 -10.87 7.12 2.96
CA ASP A 325 -11.14 6.91 4.37
C ASP A 325 -12.46 7.55 4.81
N SER A 326 -13.46 6.71 5.00
CA SER A 326 -14.78 7.09 5.48
C SER A 326 -14.75 7.57 6.92
N THR A 327 -13.84 7.05 7.76
CA THR A 327 -13.80 7.33 9.21
C THR A 327 -13.40 8.76 9.57
N LEU A 328 -12.90 9.52 8.58
CA LEU A 328 -12.58 10.93 8.74
C LEU A 328 -13.67 11.84 8.19
N ILE A 329 -13.89 12.97 8.87
CA ILE A 329 -14.65 14.11 8.37
C ILE A 329 -13.63 15.14 7.88
N TYR A 330 -13.84 15.67 6.68
CA TYR A 330 -12.96 16.65 6.08
C TYR A 330 -13.50 18.08 6.23
N ARG A 331 -12.58 19.03 6.42
CA ARG A 331 -12.84 20.46 6.41
C ARG A 331 -12.09 21.12 5.28
N ASN A 332 -12.71 22.12 4.69
CA ASN A 332 -12.05 23.00 3.74
C ASN A 332 -10.77 23.60 4.38
N PRO A 333 -9.58 23.45 3.75
CA PRO A 333 -8.33 23.90 4.35
C PRO A 333 -8.23 25.40 4.60
N LEU A 334 -8.99 26.21 3.85
CA LEU A 334 -9.04 27.66 4.00
C LEU A 334 -10.19 28.12 4.91
N THR A 335 -11.42 27.67 4.63
CA THR A 335 -12.61 28.20 5.32
C THR A 335 -12.95 27.44 6.60
N LEU A 336 -12.32 26.28 6.84
CA LEU A 336 -12.57 25.37 7.96
C LEU A 336 -14.03 24.89 8.07
N VAL A 337 -14.83 25.10 7.02
CA VAL A 337 -16.18 24.59 6.94
C VAL A 337 -16.11 23.08 6.71
N GLU A 338 -16.79 22.33 7.57
CA GLU A 338 -16.98 20.90 7.39
C GLU A 338 -17.77 20.64 6.11
N THR A 339 -17.20 19.78 5.27
CA THR A 339 -17.84 19.44 4.00
C THR A 339 -18.80 18.29 4.25
N SER A 340 -20.03 18.38 3.74
CA SER A 340 -20.94 17.23 3.71
C SER A 340 -20.26 16.06 3.00
N LYS A 341 -20.53 14.81 3.42
CA LYS A 341 -20.01 13.61 2.72
C LYS A 341 -20.51 13.65 1.27
N ASN A 342 -19.65 14.09 0.35
CA ASN A 342 -19.96 14.18 -1.07
C ASN A 342 -19.14 13.14 -1.84
N GLY A 343 -19.68 11.93 -1.90
CA GLY A 343 -19.14 10.83 -2.69
C GLY A 343 -17.95 10.11 -2.07
N SER A 344 -17.89 8.81 -2.34
CA SER A 344 -16.72 7.95 -2.10
C SER A 344 -16.00 7.76 -3.44
N MET A 345 -14.93 6.95 -3.53
CA MET A 345 -14.53 6.36 -4.82
C MET A 345 -15.67 5.50 -5.40
N ALA A 346 -15.44 4.75 -6.48
CA ALA A 346 -16.47 3.87 -7.05
C ALA A 346 -17.08 2.90 -6.00
N TYR A 347 -16.38 2.70 -4.88
CA TYR A 347 -16.81 2.06 -3.65
C TYR A 347 -16.56 2.98 -2.43
N ASP A 348 -17.28 2.75 -1.33
CA ASP A 348 -16.88 3.29 -0.03
C ASP A 348 -15.43 2.86 0.27
N ASP A 349 -14.63 3.78 0.82
CA ASP A 349 -13.21 3.59 1.15
C ASP A 349 -12.33 3.12 -0.01
N GLY A 350 -12.69 3.45 -1.26
CA GLY A 350 -11.87 3.00 -2.40
C GLY A 350 -12.07 1.54 -2.79
N GLY A 351 -12.87 0.79 -2.03
CA GLY A 351 -12.92 -0.67 -2.11
C GLY A 351 -11.77 -1.35 -1.35
N PHE A 352 -11.02 -0.58 -0.55
CA PHE A 352 -9.95 -1.08 0.29
C PHE A 352 -10.49 -1.64 1.61
N SER A 353 -9.81 -2.65 2.14
CA SER A 353 -10.03 -3.12 3.50
C SER A 353 -9.55 -2.08 4.53
N PRO A 354 -10.04 -2.13 5.79
CA PRO A 354 -9.60 -1.20 6.82
C PRO A 354 -8.08 -1.13 7.04
N SER A 355 -7.39 -2.27 6.95
CA SER A 355 -5.91 -2.33 7.07
C SER A 355 -5.20 -1.61 5.93
N GLU A 356 -5.73 -1.70 4.71
CA GLU A 356 -5.17 -1.03 3.53
C GLU A 356 -5.40 0.49 3.60
N VAL A 357 -6.57 0.91 4.08
CA VAL A 357 -6.84 2.33 4.36
C VAL A 357 -5.88 2.85 5.43
N ALA A 358 -5.68 2.09 6.52
CA ALA A 358 -4.73 2.45 7.58
C ALA A 358 -3.29 2.58 7.05
N LEU A 359 -2.86 1.66 6.17
CA LEU A 359 -1.53 1.71 5.55
C LEU A 359 -1.35 2.95 4.68
N PHE A 360 -2.36 3.27 3.86
CA PHE A 360 -2.38 4.51 3.09
C PHE A 360 -2.33 5.75 3.99
N LYS A 361 -3.09 5.80 5.08
CA LYS A 361 -3.05 6.93 6.02
C LYS A 361 -1.67 7.08 6.67
N ALA A 362 -1.06 5.97 7.09
CA ALA A 362 0.28 5.98 7.69
C ALA A 362 1.28 6.62 6.74
N TRP A 363 1.26 6.22 5.46
CA TRP A 363 2.05 6.87 4.41
C TRP A 363 1.68 8.35 4.25
N TYR A 364 0.40 8.67 4.06
CA TYR A 364 -0.08 10.02 3.76
C TYR A 364 0.41 11.04 4.79
N PHE A 365 0.25 10.74 6.08
CA PHE A 365 0.65 11.66 7.14
C PHE A 365 2.17 11.69 7.35
N ALA A 366 2.88 10.59 7.09
CA ALA A 366 4.34 10.53 7.24
C ALA A 366 5.11 11.14 6.05
N ASP A 367 4.54 11.22 4.85
CA ASP A 367 5.29 11.59 3.65
C ASP A 367 5.61 13.10 3.59
N PRO A 368 6.89 13.53 3.59
CA PRO A 368 7.26 14.95 3.55
C PRO A 368 6.91 15.63 2.22
N ASN A 369 6.67 14.88 1.14
CA ASN A 369 6.22 15.45 -0.14
C ASN A 369 4.75 15.87 -0.13
N ILE A 370 4.02 15.53 0.95
CA ILE A 370 2.67 16.04 1.22
C ILE A 370 2.82 17.17 2.26
N PRO A 371 2.61 18.44 1.87
CA PRO A 371 2.74 19.57 2.78
C PRO A 371 1.75 19.50 3.95
N ASP A 372 2.15 20.07 5.09
CA ASP A 372 1.34 20.09 6.31
C ASP A 372 -0.05 20.71 6.11
N VAL A 373 -0.23 21.67 5.19
CA VAL A 373 -1.54 22.25 4.90
C VAL A 373 -2.56 21.21 4.43
N TRP A 374 -2.11 20.14 3.78
CA TRP A 374 -2.96 19.03 3.30
C TRP A 374 -3.17 17.94 4.36
N LYS A 375 -2.40 17.96 5.45
CA LYS A 375 -2.52 17.02 6.57
C LYS A 375 -3.28 17.62 7.75
N TYR A 376 -2.94 18.86 8.08
CA TYR A 376 -3.28 19.53 9.33
C TYR A 376 -3.86 20.93 9.13
N GLY A 377 -4.03 21.38 7.89
CA GLY A 377 -4.55 22.71 7.58
C GLY A 377 -3.56 23.84 7.83
N ILE A 378 -3.98 25.06 7.48
CA ILE A 378 -3.21 26.28 7.72
C ILE A 378 -3.08 26.50 9.23
N GLY A 379 -1.85 26.70 9.73
CA GLY A 379 -1.63 26.95 11.15
C GLY A 379 -1.89 25.76 12.08
N ASN A 380 -1.88 24.53 11.56
CA ASN A 380 -2.06 23.30 12.34
C ASN A 380 -3.42 23.19 13.06
N VAL A 381 -4.48 23.76 12.48
CA VAL A 381 -5.84 23.76 13.07
C VAL A 381 -6.63 22.46 12.86
N GLY A 382 -6.06 21.53 12.08
CA GLY A 382 -6.61 20.24 11.70
C GLY A 382 -7.68 20.34 10.60
N ILE A 383 -7.52 19.59 9.51
CA ILE A 383 -8.53 19.52 8.43
C ILE A 383 -9.24 18.17 8.36
N PHE A 384 -8.76 17.20 9.14
CA PHE A 384 -9.41 15.93 9.36
C PHE A 384 -9.89 15.86 10.79
N LYS A 385 -11.12 15.38 10.97
CA LYS A 385 -11.77 15.15 12.25
C LYS A 385 -12.12 13.69 12.38
N TYR A 386 -11.74 13.04 13.47
CA TYR A 386 -12.15 11.66 13.73
C TYR A 386 -13.66 11.62 13.95
N ARG A 387 -14.35 10.72 13.26
CA ARG A 387 -15.81 10.60 13.39
C ARG A 387 -16.24 10.18 14.79
N LYS A 388 -15.49 9.28 15.44
CA LYS A 388 -15.85 8.70 16.75
C LYS A 388 -15.79 9.71 17.90
N THR A 389 -14.73 10.50 17.96
CA THR A 389 -14.44 11.39 19.09
C THR A 389 -14.70 12.86 18.78
N ASN A 390 -14.84 13.21 17.50
CA ASN A 390 -14.85 14.58 16.99
C ASN A 390 -13.56 15.38 17.22
N ASN A 391 -12.46 14.73 17.61
CA ASN A 391 -11.15 15.37 17.73
C ASN A 391 -10.57 15.68 16.35
N TYR A 392 -9.81 16.77 16.26
CA TYR A 392 -9.08 17.14 15.04
C TYR A 392 -7.69 16.52 15.02
N ILE A 393 -7.28 16.06 13.84
CA ILE A 393 -5.91 15.61 13.60
C ILE A 393 -5.02 16.84 13.45
N ILE A 394 -4.07 16.99 14.36
CA ILE A 394 -3.05 18.04 14.35
C ILE A 394 -1.66 17.41 14.40
N LYS A 395 -0.66 18.14 13.92
CA LYS A 395 0.74 17.80 14.12
C LYS A 395 1.08 17.94 15.61
N ARG A 396 1.59 16.86 16.20
CA ARG A 396 2.02 16.79 17.60
C ARG A 396 3.50 17.09 17.75
#